data_AF-A0A7C5S362-F1
#
_entry.id   AF-A0A7C5S362-F1
#
_cell.length_a   1.000
_cell.length_b   1.000
_cell.length_c   1.000
_cell.angle_alpha   90.00
_cell.angle_beta   90.00
_cell.angle_gamma   90.00
#
_symmetry.space_group_name_H-M   'P 1'
#
loop_
_entity.id
_entity.type
_entity.pdbx_description
1 polymer ?
#
loop_
_entity_poly.entity_id
_entity_poly.type
_entity_poly.pdbx_seq_one_letter_code
_entity_poly.pdbx_strand_id
1 'polypeptide(L)'
;MAELDRKYGNGRALEPEFAYYYLLFYDPTIPARPKSELPASQAFGQRSMGTVFMRSGWGPRDLFLFFKCGDYYGDHGHFDQGTFEIFLNRPLAVDSGFYGGDAGFGGAHRMEYMRRSIAHNTLVFPDPDKPDDEGGQRVFQQQSVADPRAFPAQCDTADILRYEDAPAYTYVLGDLAKGYDRAKTLFRHFVYVKPDVVVIFDAVAVNNPRCRRVWLYHYPRTVAIEGNRFRASNSGNAAAVETLLPKPARITDVQGFKVGTREFPVRGGDPDVTGSGYVMVEPETVSGAGTYFLHVITVGGAGVSCTPATLSEDGGNIVLSVRGRTLTFGKDGRTFGFR
;
A
#
# COMPACT_ATOMS: atom_id res chain seq x y z
N MET A 1 18.48 -36.96 1.19
CA MET A 1 17.87 -36.39 -0.03
C MET A 1 16.41 -36.82 -0.22
N ALA A 2 16.07 -38.11 -0.31
CA ALA A 2 14.67 -38.54 -0.50
C ALA A 2 13.71 -38.16 0.66
N GLU A 3 14.19 -38.18 1.91
CA GLU A 3 13.41 -37.72 3.08
C GLU A 3 13.25 -36.20 3.13
N LEU A 4 14.20 -35.48 2.56
CA LEU A 4 14.20 -34.03 2.46
C LEU A 4 13.21 -33.52 1.41
N ASP A 5 13.26 -34.13 0.23
CA ASP A 5 12.31 -33.87 -0.86
C ASP A 5 10.87 -34.27 -0.47
N ARG A 6 10.72 -35.34 0.33
CA ARG A 6 9.43 -35.73 0.88
C ARG A 6 8.89 -34.77 1.96
N LYS A 7 9.75 -34.16 2.77
CA LYS A 7 9.36 -33.27 3.88
C LYS A 7 9.17 -31.80 3.47
N TYR A 8 9.98 -31.33 2.52
CA TYR A 8 9.99 -29.93 2.09
C TYR A 8 9.76 -29.76 0.60
N GLY A 9 9.95 -30.81 -0.20
CA GLY A 9 10.14 -30.71 -1.63
C GLY A 9 8.90 -30.39 -2.42
N ASN A 10 7.80 -31.15 -2.30
CA ASN A 10 6.80 -31.20 -3.38
C ASN A 10 7.49 -31.24 -4.79
N GLY A 11 8.69 -31.85 -4.87
CA GLY A 11 9.56 -31.89 -6.04
C GLY A 11 10.33 -30.61 -6.45
N ARG A 12 10.35 -29.51 -5.67
CA ARG A 12 10.92 -28.22 -6.12
C ARG A 12 11.60 -27.31 -5.07
N ALA A 13 11.57 -27.63 -3.77
CA ALA A 13 11.97 -26.65 -2.75
C ALA A 13 13.49 -26.41 -2.60
N LEU A 14 14.33 -27.25 -3.21
CA LEU A 14 15.78 -27.06 -3.23
C LEU A 14 16.25 -27.20 -4.67
N GLU A 15 16.77 -26.12 -5.24
CA GLU A 15 17.54 -26.24 -6.48
C GLU A 15 18.69 -27.23 -6.21
N PRO A 16 18.86 -28.30 -7.00
CA PRO A 16 19.79 -29.37 -6.69
C PRO A 16 21.22 -28.89 -6.43
N GLU A 17 21.63 -27.82 -7.10
CA GLU A 17 22.92 -27.14 -6.90
C GLU A 17 23.12 -26.55 -5.50
N PHE A 18 22.05 -26.22 -4.77
CA PHE A 18 22.10 -25.68 -3.41
C PHE A 18 21.83 -26.71 -2.30
N ALA A 19 21.61 -27.98 -2.66
CA ALA A 19 21.31 -29.03 -1.68
C ALA A 19 22.41 -29.24 -0.63
N TYR A 20 23.67 -28.95 -0.98
CA TYR A 20 24.80 -29.09 -0.05
C TYR A 20 24.70 -28.10 1.12
N TYR A 21 24.09 -26.91 0.94
CA TYR A 21 23.87 -25.98 2.05
C TYR A 21 23.00 -26.58 3.15
N TYR A 22 22.00 -27.37 2.76
CA TYR A 22 21.18 -28.09 3.72
C TYR A 22 21.99 -29.12 4.50
N LEU A 23 22.85 -29.88 3.80
CA LEU A 23 23.73 -30.86 4.46
C LEU A 23 24.70 -30.21 5.44
N LEU A 24 25.18 -28.99 5.14
CA LEU A 24 26.15 -28.29 5.95
C LEU A 24 25.53 -27.53 7.13
N PHE A 25 24.33 -26.95 6.96
CA PHE A 25 23.78 -25.98 7.92
C PHE A 25 22.45 -26.37 8.56
N TYR A 26 21.78 -27.42 8.08
CA TYR A 26 20.54 -27.86 8.73
C TYR A 26 20.83 -28.57 10.04
N ASP A 27 20.33 -27.99 11.12
CA ASP A 27 20.32 -28.62 12.44
C ASP A 27 18.92 -29.19 12.74
N PRO A 28 18.72 -30.53 12.65
CA PRO A 28 17.43 -31.15 12.94
C PRO A 28 17.04 -31.11 14.42
N THR A 29 17.96 -30.72 15.32
CA THR A 29 17.70 -30.72 16.76
C THR A 29 16.95 -29.47 17.22
N ILE A 30 16.88 -28.43 16.38
CA ILE A 30 16.16 -27.19 16.68
C ILE A 30 14.65 -27.43 16.53
N PRO A 31 13.85 -27.30 17.62
CA PRO A 31 12.40 -27.52 17.54
C PRO A 31 11.68 -26.36 16.85
N ALA A 32 10.64 -26.67 16.09
CA ALA A 32 9.75 -25.66 15.53
C ALA A 32 8.92 -25.00 16.65
N ARG A 33 8.76 -23.67 16.57
CA ARG A 33 7.88 -22.89 17.47
C ARG A 33 6.63 -22.43 16.72
N PRO A 34 5.46 -22.37 17.38
CA PRO A 34 4.23 -21.92 16.73
C PRO A 34 4.28 -20.43 16.41
N LYS A 35 3.77 -20.05 15.23
CA LYS A 35 3.72 -18.65 14.79
C LYS A 35 2.92 -17.74 15.72
N SER A 36 1.98 -18.30 16.50
CA SER A 36 1.19 -17.57 17.50
C SER A 36 2.02 -16.95 18.63
N GLU A 37 3.29 -17.32 18.77
CA GLU A 37 4.22 -16.67 19.71
C GLU A 37 4.81 -15.36 19.16
N LEU A 38 4.66 -15.08 17.86
CA LEU A 38 5.11 -13.84 17.25
C LEU A 38 4.06 -12.73 17.41
N PRO A 39 4.47 -11.45 17.53
CA PRO A 39 3.55 -10.34 17.53
C PRO A 39 2.77 -10.29 16.20
N ALA A 40 1.47 -9.98 16.29
CA ALA A 40 0.60 -9.92 15.11
C ALA A 40 0.89 -8.70 14.23
N SER A 41 1.42 -7.63 14.82
CA SER A 41 1.86 -6.43 14.12
C SER A 41 3.30 -6.09 14.47
N GLN A 42 4.11 -5.72 13.49
CA GLN A 42 5.51 -5.34 13.71
C GLN A 42 5.98 -4.35 12.65
N ALA A 43 6.68 -3.31 13.08
CA ALA A 43 7.42 -2.41 12.21
C ALA A 43 8.87 -2.88 12.06
N PHE A 44 9.42 -2.80 10.85
CA PHE A 44 10.79 -3.13 10.51
C PHE A 44 11.45 -1.95 9.79
N GLY A 45 12.64 -1.57 10.26
CA GLY A 45 13.41 -0.50 9.63
C GLY A 45 12.70 0.85 9.65
N GLN A 46 12.05 1.24 10.75
CA GLN A 46 11.30 2.52 10.83
C GLN A 46 12.10 3.76 10.39
N ARG A 47 13.44 3.71 10.52
CA ARG A 47 14.39 4.76 10.12
C ARG A 47 15.22 4.37 8.89
N SER A 48 14.71 3.41 8.11
CA SER A 48 15.34 2.86 6.91
C SER A 48 14.24 2.44 5.92
N MET A 49 14.09 1.16 5.60
CA MET A 49 13.10 0.65 4.62
C MET A 49 11.65 0.96 4.99
N GLY A 50 11.35 1.15 6.27
CA GLY A 50 10.07 1.66 6.78
C GLY A 50 8.90 0.76 6.41
N THR A 51 8.88 -0.49 6.87
CA THR A 51 7.76 -1.41 6.59
C THR A 51 7.01 -1.79 7.85
N VAL A 52 5.71 -2.02 7.72
CA VAL A 52 4.87 -2.48 8.81
C VAL A 52 4.00 -3.62 8.29
N PHE A 53 4.09 -4.75 8.98
CA PHE A 53 3.23 -5.91 8.76
C PHE A 53 2.21 -5.96 9.89
N MET A 54 0.94 -6.15 9.57
CA MET A 54 -0.14 -6.24 10.55
C MET A 54 -1.02 -7.42 10.23
N ARG A 55 -1.44 -8.16 11.26
CA ARG A 55 -2.25 -9.36 11.11
C ARG A 55 -3.36 -9.40 12.15
N SER A 56 -4.47 -10.03 11.82
CA SER A 56 -5.47 -10.46 12.83
C SER A 56 -5.09 -11.78 13.50
N GLY A 57 -4.17 -12.54 12.90
CA GLY A 57 -3.67 -13.82 13.39
C GLY A 57 -2.74 -14.54 12.40
N TRP A 58 -2.56 -15.84 12.58
CA TRP A 58 -1.61 -16.69 11.85
C TRP A 58 -2.24 -17.86 11.08
N GLY A 59 -3.57 -17.95 11.07
CA GLY A 59 -4.37 -18.91 10.32
C GLY A 59 -4.65 -18.47 8.87
N PRO A 60 -5.24 -19.37 8.07
CA PRO A 60 -5.48 -19.14 6.63
C PRO A 60 -6.57 -18.10 6.32
N ARG A 61 -7.39 -17.73 7.32
CA ARG A 61 -8.47 -16.74 7.20
C ARG A 61 -8.19 -15.46 7.96
N ASP A 62 -6.96 -15.28 8.42
CA ASP A 62 -6.57 -14.05 9.10
C ASP A 62 -6.19 -12.98 8.09
N LEU A 63 -6.70 -11.78 8.32
CA LEU A 63 -6.32 -10.56 7.63
C LEU A 63 -4.81 -10.33 7.77
N PHE A 64 -4.17 -10.01 6.65
CA PHE A 64 -2.80 -9.53 6.54
C PHE A 64 -2.81 -8.18 5.83
N LEU A 65 -2.10 -7.22 6.42
CA LEU A 65 -1.91 -5.89 5.88
C LEU A 65 -0.40 -5.62 5.80
N PHE A 66 -0.02 -4.92 4.75
CA PHE A 66 1.33 -4.41 4.56
C PHE A 66 1.25 -2.89 4.36
N PHE A 67 2.23 -2.18 4.87
CA PHE A 67 2.43 -0.75 4.65
C PHE A 67 3.92 -0.45 4.50
N LYS A 68 4.28 0.45 3.58
CA LYS A 68 5.67 0.89 3.35
C LYS A 68 5.78 2.41 3.29
N CYS A 69 6.76 2.96 3.99
CA CYS A 69 7.06 4.39 4.04
C CYS A 69 8.49 4.60 4.59
N GLY A 70 9.49 4.54 3.72
CA GLY A 70 10.89 4.61 4.11
C GLY A 70 11.83 5.09 3.00
N ASP A 71 13.11 4.82 3.20
CA ASP A 71 14.17 5.05 2.22
C ASP A 71 14.04 4.11 1.01
N TYR A 72 14.49 4.60 -0.14
CA TYR A 72 14.58 3.84 -1.37
C TYR A 72 15.96 3.20 -1.53
N TYR A 73 16.02 1.87 -1.53
CA TYR A 73 17.27 1.11 -1.62
C TYR A 73 17.64 0.66 -3.04
N GLY A 74 16.93 1.14 -4.06
CA GLY A 74 17.34 0.92 -5.44
C GLY A 74 17.00 -0.44 -6.05
N ASP A 75 17.54 -0.63 -7.25
CA ASP A 75 17.48 -1.84 -8.08
C ASP A 75 16.06 -2.44 -8.29
N HIS A 76 15.65 -3.37 -7.42
CA HIS A 76 14.33 -3.99 -7.44
C HIS A 76 13.25 -3.20 -6.67
N GLY A 77 13.62 -2.12 -5.98
CA GLY A 77 12.68 -1.23 -5.32
C GLY A 77 11.78 -0.48 -6.32
N HIS A 78 10.56 -0.18 -5.89
CA HIS A 78 9.61 0.65 -6.61
C HIS A 78 9.49 2.04 -5.97
N PHE A 79 8.91 3.00 -6.70
CA PHE A 79 8.59 4.35 -6.23
C PHE A 79 7.18 4.37 -5.61
N ASP A 80 7.05 3.66 -4.50
CA ASP A 80 5.80 3.15 -3.91
C ASP A 80 5.59 3.63 -2.46
N GLN A 81 6.30 4.67 -2.02
CA GLN A 81 6.19 5.15 -0.64
C GLN A 81 4.73 5.50 -0.30
N GLY A 82 4.29 5.08 0.88
CA GLY A 82 2.91 5.16 1.32
C GLY A 82 2.01 4.01 0.87
N THR A 83 2.49 3.07 0.04
CA THR A 83 1.67 1.95 -0.43
C THR A 83 1.18 1.09 0.73
N PHE A 84 0.03 0.47 0.52
CA PHE A 84 -0.53 -0.54 1.40
C PHE A 84 -1.04 -1.73 0.59
N GLU A 85 -1.10 -2.91 1.20
CA GLU A 85 -1.74 -4.09 0.62
C GLU A 85 -2.70 -4.72 1.62
N ILE A 86 -3.73 -5.38 1.10
CA ILE A 86 -4.78 -6.02 1.90
C ILE A 86 -4.97 -7.43 1.38
N PHE A 87 -4.78 -8.42 2.25
CA PHE A 87 -4.96 -9.84 1.96
C PHE A 87 -5.84 -10.51 3.01
N LEU A 88 -6.91 -11.16 2.58
CA LEU A 88 -7.77 -12.01 3.42
C LEU A 88 -8.07 -13.30 2.68
N ASN A 89 -7.25 -14.34 2.88
CA ASN A 89 -7.22 -15.60 2.11
C ASN A 89 -6.94 -15.42 0.59
N ARG A 90 -7.26 -14.25 0.04
CA ARG A 90 -7.07 -13.77 -1.33
C ARG A 90 -6.68 -12.29 -1.26
N PRO A 91 -5.94 -11.79 -2.25
CA PRO A 91 -5.62 -10.37 -2.34
C PRO A 91 -6.89 -9.55 -2.56
N LEU A 92 -6.91 -8.35 -2.00
CA LEU A 92 -8.03 -7.40 -2.08
C LEU A 92 -7.56 -5.98 -2.43
N ALA A 93 -6.38 -5.58 -1.97
CA ALA A 93 -5.61 -4.44 -2.47
C ALA A 93 -4.20 -4.93 -2.81
N VAL A 94 -3.74 -4.71 -4.04
CA VAL A 94 -2.51 -5.31 -4.58
C VAL A 94 -1.46 -4.28 -4.97
N ASP A 95 -0.18 -4.67 -4.95
CA ASP A 95 0.87 -3.97 -5.69
C ASP A 95 0.81 -4.42 -7.16
N SER A 96 0.48 -3.50 -8.07
CA SER A 96 0.05 -3.84 -9.42
C SER A 96 1.23 -4.03 -10.39
N GLY A 97 1.05 -4.96 -11.31
CA GLY A 97 2.00 -5.25 -12.39
C GLY A 97 2.63 -6.63 -12.30
N PHE A 98 3.51 -6.94 -13.25
CA PHE A 98 4.13 -8.25 -13.37
C PHE A 98 5.58 -8.15 -13.81
N TYR A 99 6.44 -8.94 -13.16
CA TYR A 99 7.83 -9.09 -13.53
C TYR A 99 8.07 -10.42 -14.23
N GLY A 100 8.18 -10.39 -15.56
CA GLY A 100 8.50 -11.58 -16.36
C GLY A 100 8.32 -11.37 -17.86
N GLY A 101 9.01 -12.18 -18.67
CA GLY A 101 8.97 -12.09 -20.13
C GLY A 101 9.30 -10.68 -20.64
N ASP A 102 8.49 -10.17 -21.58
CA ASP A 102 8.62 -8.81 -22.14
C ASP A 102 8.39 -7.68 -21.11
N ALA A 103 7.85 -8.02 -19.92
CA ALA A 103 7.70 -7.14 -18.77
C ALA A 103 8.87 -7.25 -17.75
N GLY A 104 9.96 -7.94 -18.12
CA GLY A 104 11.15 -8.12 -17.28
C GLY A 104 11.97 -6.84 -17.06
N PHE A 105 13.24 -6.99 -16.66
CA PHE A 105 14.07 -5.89 -16.15
C PHE A 105 14.09 -4.62 -17.02
N GLY A 106 14.27 -4.75 -18.34
CA GLY A 106 14.28 -3.60 -19.25
C GLY A 106 12.91 -3.24 -19.85
N GLY A 107 11.84 -3.98 -19.52
CA GLY A 107 10.55 -3.89 -20.19
C GLY A 107 9.81 -2.58 -19.91
N ALA A 108 9.08 -2.08 -20.90
CA ALA A 108 8.29 -0.86 -20.75
C ALA A 108 7.27 -0.96 -19.60
N HIS A 109 6.65 -2.13 -19.40
CA HIS A 109 5.76 -2.36 -18.26
C HIS A 109 6.44 -2.11 -16.92
N ARG A 110 7.65 -2.67 -16.72
CA ARG A 110 8.41 -2.40 -15.49
C ARG A 110 8.73 -0.92 -15.36
N MET A 111 9.26 -0.31 -16.42
CA MET A 111 9.89 1.00 -16.36
C MET A 111 8.89 2.16 -16.25
N GLU A 112 7.74 2.01 -16.90
CA GLU A 112 6.74 3.06 -17.10
C GLU A 112 5.44 2.81 -16.33
N TYR A 113 5.24 1.63 -15.74
CA TYR A 113 4.07 1.31 -14.92
C TYR A 113 4.46 0.67 -13.58
N MET A 114 4.91 -0.59 -13.56
CA MET A 114 5.02 -1.43 -12.35
C MET A 114 5.90 -0.81 -11.26
N ARG A 115 7.04 -0.20 -11.63
CA ARG A 115 7.93 0.42 -10.64
C ARG A 115 7.49 1.83 -10.24
N ARG A 116 6.50 2.40 -10.92
CA ARG A 116 6.07 3.79 -10.77
C ARG A 116 4.89 3.89 -9.83
N SER A 117 4.72 5.03 -9.17
CA SER A 117 3.69 5.23 -8.13
C SER A 117 2.26 4.95 -8.59
N ILE A 118 1.97 5.07 -9.90
CA ILE A 118 0.65 4.79 -10.49
C ILE A 118 0.25 3.30 -10.41
N ALA A 119 1.19 2.41 -10.10
CA ALA A 119 0.94 0.99 -9.88
C ALA A 119 0.71 0.62 -8.40
N HIS A 120 0.75 1.60 -7.49
CA HIS A 120 0.74 1.39 -6.05
C HIS A 120 -0.45 2.06 -5.38
N ASN A 121 -0.84 1.56 -4.21
CA ASN A 121 -1.92 2.10 -3.38
C ASN A 121 -1.47 3.36 -2.63
N THR A 122 -1.06 4.39 -3.37
CA THR A 122 -0.49 5.64 -2.88
C THR A 122 -1.20 6.84 -3.50
N LEU A 123 -0.58 8.01 -3.51
CA LEU A 123 -1.09 9.22 -4.14
C LEU A 123 -0.25 9.62 -5.36
N VAL A 124 -0.91 10.24 -6.33
CA VAL A 124 -0.26 10.90 -7.47
C VAL A 124 -0.85 12.29 -7.72
N PHE A 125 -0.01 13.17 -8.26
CA PHE A 125 -0.33 14.58 -8.53
C PHE A 125 -0.17 14.99 -10.01
N PRO A 126 -0.92 14.40 -10.96
CA PRO A 126 -0.78 14.70 -12.39
C PRO A 126 -0.93 16.18 -12.72
N ASP A 127 -0.12 16.67 -13.65
CA ASP A 127 -0.35 17.97 -14.29
C ASP A 127 -1.55 17.86 -15.26
N PRO A 128 -2.64 18.64 -15.05
CA PRO A 128 -3.82 18.56 -15.92
C PRO A 128 -3.52 18.91 -17.38
N ASP A 129 -2.44 19.64 -17.66
CA ASP A 129 -2.06 20.03 -19.02
C ASP A 129 -1.19 18.97 -19.72
N LYS A 130 -0.81 17.90 -19.02
CA LYS A 130 0.05 16.82 -19.53
C LYS A 130 -0.63 15.47 -19.31
N PRO A 131 -1.44 15.00 -20.27
CA PRO A 131 -2.26 13.79 -20.11
C PRO A 131 -1.47 12.53 -19.71
N ASP A 132 -0.22 12.39 -20.14
CA ASP A 132 0.64 11.24 -19.83
C ASP A 132 1.58 11.46 -18.62
N ASP A 133 1.44 12.58 -17.91
CA ASP A 133 2.13 12.79 -16.64
C ASP A 133 1.44 11.98 -15.54
N GLU A 134 2.09 10.91 -15.08
CA GLU A 134 1.56 10.12 -13.97
C GLU A 134 1.46 10.90 -12.66
N GLY A 135 2.23 11.98 -12.47
CA GLY A 135 2.21 12.76 -11.23
C GLY A 135 2.85 12.08 -10.01
N GLY A 136 3.55 10.96 -10.19
CA GLY A 136 4.11 10.13 -9.12
C GLY A 136 5.35 10.70 -8.42
N GLN A 137 5.97 9.83 -7.63
CA GLN A 137 7.20 10.10 -6.88
C GLN A 137 8.39 10.36 -7.80
N ARG A 138 9.45 10.93 -7.23
CA ARG A 138 10.74 11.17 -7.89
C ARG A 138 11.31 9.86 -8.40
N VAL A 139 11.56 9.77 -9.69
CA VAL A 139 12.16 8.59 -10.32
C VAL A 139 13.63 8.83 -10.63
N PHE A 140 14.49 7.99 -10.07
CA PHE A 140 15.93 8.05 -10.23
C PHE A 140 16.53 6.65 -10.20
N GLN A 141 17.75 6.49 -10.72
CA GLN A 141 18.44 5.20 -10.70
C GLN A 141 19.50 5.21 -9.60
N GLN A 142 19.37 4.29 -8.65
CA GLN A 142 20.40 3.97 -7.68
C GLN A 142 20.57 2.45 -7.67
N GLN A 143 21.69 1.94 -8.17
CA GLN A 143 21.96 0.49 -8.22
C GLN A 143 23.21 0.08 -7.46
N SER A 144 24.10 1.02 -7.16
CA SER A 144 25.31 0.76 -6.40
C SER A 144 25.51 1.87 -5.38
N VAL A 145 25.80 1.46 -4.16
CA VAL A 145 26.31 2.34 -3.11
C VAL A 145 27.68 1.78 -2.77
N ALA A 146 28.75 2.49 -3.15
CA ALA A 146 30.11 2.02 -2.95
C ALA A 146 30.49 1.95 -1.45
N ASP A 147 29.89 2.83 -0.64
CA ASP A 147 30.05 2.85 0.81
C ASP A 147 28.67 3.03 1.47
N PRO A 148 28.17 2.07 2.27
CA PRO A 148 26.87 2.18 2.91
C PRO A 148 26.76 3.40 3.87
N ARG A 149 27.89 3.98 4.30
CA ARG A 149 27.93 5.23 5.08
C ARG A 149 27.69 6.47 4.23
N ALA A 150 27.87 6.35 2.91
CA ALA A 150 27.61 7.39 1.92
C ALA A 150 26.26 7.15 1.22
N PHE A 151 25.22 6.79 1.99
CA PHE A 151 23.88 6.58 1.44
C PHE A 151 23.40 7.88 0.77
N PRO A 152 23.05 7.85 -0.53
CA PRO A 152 22.76 9.08 -1.26
C PRO A 152 21.53 9.79 -0.73
N ALA A 153 21.62 11.10 -0.50
CA ALA A 153 20.51 11.90 0.01
C ALA A 153 19.23 11.82 -0.85
N GLN A 154 19.36 11.57 -2.16
CA GLN A 154 18.19 11.37 -3.05
C GLN A 154 17.35 10.14 -2.69
N CYS A 155 17.94 9.15 -2.01
CA CYS A 155 17.31 7.91 -1.58
C CYS A 155 16.50 8.06 -0.29
N ASP A 156 16.63 9.18 0.42
CA ASP A 156 15.73 9.58 1.48
C ASP A 156 14.39 10.01 0.85
N THR A 157 13.43 9.08 0.86
CA THR A 157 12.16 9.24 0.14
C THR A 157 10.95 9.35 1.05
N ALA A 158 10.98 8.77 2.24
CA ALA A 158 9.88 8.84 3.20
C ALA A 158 10.33 8.35 4.57
N ASP A 159 9.57 8.69 5.62
CA ASP A 159 9.87 8.31 6.99
C ASP A 159 8.61 7.79 7.71
N ILE A 160 8.74 6.76 8.54
CA ILE A 160 7.74 6.46 9.59
C ILE A 160 8.03 7.37 10.77
N LEU A 161 7.15 8.34 11.01
CA LEU A 161 7.25 9.29 12.11
C LEU A 161 6.74 8.73 13.44
N ARG A 162 5.74 7.83 13.37
CA ARG A 162 5.12 7.22 14.55
C ARG A 162 4.59 5.83 14.20
N TYR A 163 4.81 4.89 15.11
CA TYR A 163 4.26 3.54 15.05
C TYR A 163 3.76 3.17 16.43
N GLU A 164 2.54 2.64 16.51
CA GLU A 164 1.94 2.14 17.74
C GLU A 164 1.22 0.83 17.48
N ASP A 165 1.41 -0.14 18.38
CA ASP A 165 0.60 -1.34 18.41
C ASP A 165 -0.07 -1.47 19.77
N ALA A 166 -1.40 -1.57 19.76
CA ALA A 166 -2.25 -1.68 20.92
C ALA A 166 -3.29 -2.79 20.71
N PRO A 167 -3.97 -3.27 21.78
CA PRO A 167 -4.97 -4.33 21.65
C PRO A 167 -6.11 -3.99 20.66
N ALA A 168 -6.53 -2.72 20.61
CA ALA A 168 -7.64 -2.28 19.77
C ALA A 168 -7.22 -1.81 18.35
N TYR A 169 -5.96 -1.44 18.15
CA TYR A 169 -5.49 -0.89 16.87
C TYR A 169 -3.99 -1.05 16.66
N THR A 170 -3.57 -0.97 15.39
CA THR A 170 -2.18 -0.64 15.02
C THR A 170 -2.21 0.66 14.22
N TYR A 171 -1.28 1.57 14.47
CA TYR A 171 -1.20 2.88 13.84
C TYR A 171 0.18 3.15 13.27
N VAL A 172 0.21 3.77 12.09
CA VAL A 172 1.41 4.28 11.42
C VAL A 172 1.16 5.70 10.93
N LEU A 173 2.10 6.61 11.20
CA LEU A 173 2.21 7.91 10.57
C LEU A 173 3.40 7.93 9.62
N GLY A 174 3.15 8.06 8.33
CA GLY A 174 4.17 8.28 7.31
C GLY A 174 4.30 9.75 6.92
N ASP A 175 5.52 10.24 6.72
CA ASP A 175 5.83 11.46 5.97
C ASP A 175 6.44 11.07 4.62
N LEU A 176 5.71 11.34 3.55
CA LEU A 176 6.06 10.91 2.19
C LEU A 176 6.62 12.08 1.38
N ALA A 177 6.63 13.31 1.93
CA ALA A 177 6.84 14.53 1.13
C ALA A 177 8.16 14.49 0.34
N LYS A 178 9.23 13.94 0.94
CA LYS A 178 10.55 13.82 0.31
C LYS A 178 10.53 12.96 -0.96
N GLY A 179 9.56 12.08 -1.11
CA GLY A 179 9.38 11.22 -2.28
C GLY A 179 8.82 11.97 -3.48
N TYR A 180 8.32 13.20 -3.32
CA TYR A 180 7.58 13.92 -4.36
C TYR A 180 8.12 15.34 -4.57
N ASP A 181 8.52 15.69 -5.79
CA ASP A 181 8.82 17.09 -6.15
C ASP A 181 7.57 17.98 -6.11
N ARG A 182 6.39 17.36 -6.25
CA ARG A 182 5.09 18.05 -6.34
C ARG A 182 4.43 18.27 -4.99
N ALA A 183 4.89 17.61 -3.92
CA ALA A 183 4.34 17.76 -2.59
C ALA A 183 5.14 18.79 -1.78
N LYS A 184 4.42 19.67 -1.10
CA LYS A 184 4.96 20.51 -0.03
C LYS A 184 4.95 19.77 1.30
N THR A 185 3.82 19.11 1.60
CA THR A 185 3.65 18.22 2.74
C THR A 185 2.77 17.06 2.31
N LEU A 186 3.07 15.85 2.78
CA LEU A 186 2.25 14.68 2.53
C LEU A 186 2.37 13.72 3.71
N PHE A 187 1.37 13.72 4.57
CA PHE A 187 1.29 12.81 5.71
C PHE A 187 0.20 11.78 5.47
N ARG A 188 0.53 10.50 5.71
CA ARG A 188 -0.41 9.39 5.65
C ARG A 188 -0.55 8.76 7.03
N HIS A 189 -1.77 8.75 7.55
CA HIS A 189 -2.16 8.00 8.73
C HIS A 189 -2.78 6.69 8.26
N PHE A 190 -2.16 5.57 8.63
CA PHE A 190 -2.69 4.23 8.40
C PHE A 190 -3.09 3.65 9.75
N VAL A 191 -4.39 3.42 9.97
CA VAL A 191 -4.92 2.91 11.23
C VAL A 191 -5.64 1.60 10.96
N TYR A 192 -5.08 0.50 11.43
CA TYR A 192 -5.75 -0.79 11.48
C TYR A 192 -6.56 -0.89 12.78
N VAL A 193 -7.87 -0.66 12.70
CA VAL A 193 -8.81 -0.89 13.80
C VAL A 193 -9.18 -2.37 13.81
N LYS A 194 -8.63 -3.10 14.79
CA LYS A 194 -8.69 -4.57 14.84
C LYS A 194 -10.14 -5.06 15.01
N PRO A 195 -10.53 -6.17 14.37
CA PRO A 195 -9.71 -7.04 13.52
C PRO A 195 -9.84 -6.80 12.02
N ASP A 196 -10.69 -5.89 11.54
CA ASP A 196 -11.15 -5.92 10.15
C ASP A 196 -11.40 -4.56 9.48
N VAL A 197 -11.09 -3.45 10.16
CA VAL A 197 -11.28 -2.09 9.62
C VAL A 197 -9.94 -1.40 9.45
N VAL A 198 -9.70 -0.81 8.27
CA VAL A 198 -8.56 0.06 8.00
C VAL A 198 -9.08 1.46 7.74
N VAL A 199 -8.52 2.45 8.41
CA VAL A 199 -8.78 3.88 8.17
C VAL A 199 -7.51 4.50 7.61
N ILE A 200 -7.63 5.17 6.47
CA ILE A 200 -6.54 5.90 5.84
C ILE A 200 -6.92 7.37 5.78
N PHE A 201 -6.10 8.21 6.41
CA PHE A 201 -6.22 9.66 6.36
C PHE A 201 -4.95 10.27 5.75
N ASP A 202 -5.10 11.00 4.66
CA ASP A 202 -4.00 11.73 4.03
C ASP A 202 -4.19 13.24 4.19
N ALA A 203 -3.16 13.93 4.67
CA ALA A 203 -3.08 15.39 4.70
C ALA A 203 -2.05 15.85 3.68
N VAL A 204 -2.54 16.46 2.59
CA VAL A 204 -1.75 16.80 1.41
C VAL A 204 -1.69 18.31 1.25
N ALA A 205 -0.50 18.85 0.97
CA ALA A 205 -0.36 20.16 0.34
C ALA A 205 0.60 20.03 -0.85
N VAL A 206 0.19 20.52 -2.02
CA VAL A 206 1.01 20.47 -3.25
C VAL A 206 1.68 21.81 -3.54
N ASN A 207 2.80 21.77 -4.27
CA ASN A 207 3.54 22.96 -4.69
C ASN A 207 2.80 23.73 -5.80
N ASN A 208 2.15 23.02 -6.74
CA ASN A 208 1.34 23.61 -7.80
C ASN A 208 -0.15 23.34 -7.53
N PRO A 209 -0.95 24.36 -7.16
CA PRO A 209 -2.38 24.22 -6.89
C PRO A 209 -3.21 23.71 -8.07
N ARG A 210 -2.69 23.70 -9.32
CA ARG A 210 -3.40 23.18 -10.49
C ARG A 210 -3.29 21.66 -10.65
N CYS A 211 -2.30 21.01 -10.02
CA CYS A 211 -2.14 19.56 -10.13
C CYS A 211 -3.41 18.84 -9.67
N ARG A 212 -3.75 17.74 -10.32
CA ARG A 212 -4.78 16.82 -9.81
C ARG A 212 -4.32 16.23 -8.47
N ARG A 213 -5.25 15.78 -7.63
CA ARG A 213 -4.94 15.02 -6.41
C ARG A 213 -5.67 13.70 -6.49
N VAL A 214 -4.92 12.63 -6.70
CA VAL A 214 -5.47 11.30 -6.94
C VAL A 214 -4.98 10.37 -5.85
N TRP A 215 -5.93 9.73 -5.17
CA TRP A 215 -5.68 8.60 -4.29
C TRP A 215 -5.98 7.31 -5.04
N LEU A 216 -5.10 6.30 -4.92
CA LEU A 216 -5.15 5.07 -5.71
C LEU A 216 -5.48 3.85 -4.86
N TYR A 217 -6.29 2.95 -5.42
CA TYR A 217 -6.56 1.61 -4.90
C TYR A 217 -6.61 0.59 -6.03
N HIS A 218 -5.69 -0.38 -6.04
CA HIS A 218 -5.58 -1.43 -7.05
C HIS A 218 -6.34 -2.67 -6.60
N TYR A 219 -7.22 -3.18 -7.47
CA TYR A 219 -8.00 -4.39 -7.19
C TYR A 219 -7.55 -5.55 -8.09
N PRO A 220 -7.60 -6.80 -7.56
CA PRO A 220 -7.13 -7.96 -8.32
C PRO A 220 -8.13 -8.46 -9.36
N ARG A 221 -9.43 -8.42 -9.08
CA ARG A 221 -10.46 -9.03 -9.96
C ARG A 221 -11.54 -8.06 -10.37
N THR A 222 -12.43 -7.72 -9.45
CA THR A 222 -13.59 -6.88 -9.77
C THR A 222 -13.74 -5.76 -8.75
N VAL A 223 -14.26 -4.64 -9.25
CA VAL A 223 -14.68 -3.51 -8.43
C VAL A 223 -16.10 -3.10 -8.83
N ALA A 224 -16.90 -2.71 -7.86
CA ALA A 224 -18.20 -2.07 -8.08
C ALA A 224 -18.20 -0.71 -7.36
N ILE A 225 -18.62 0.35 -8.03
CA ILE A 225 -18.68 1.71 -7.51
C ILE A 225 -20.15 2.12 -7.34
N GLU A 226 -20.48 2.72 -6.19
CA GLU A 226 -21.80 3.26 -5.89
C GLU A 226 -21.66 4.53 -5.04
N GLY A 227 -21.93 5.69 -5.63
CA GLY A 227 -21.80 6.97 -4.95
C GLY A 227 -20.38 7.22 -4.44
N ASN A 228 -20.24 7.43 -3.12
CA ASN A 228 -18.95 7.62 -2.46
C ASN A 228 -18.29 6.32 -1.99
N ARG A 229 -18.78 5.16 -2.45
CA ARG A 229 -18.31 3.83 -2.03
C ARG A 229 -17.83 3.03 -3.22
N PHE A 230 -16.90 2.13 -2.97
CA PHE A 230 -16.56 1.09 -3.91
C PHE A 230 -16.23 -0.22 -3.19
N ARG A 231 -16.31 -1.32 -3.92
CA ARG A 231 -16.13 -2.66 -3.38
C ARG A 231 -15.24 -3.50 -4.26
N ALA A 232 -14.03 -3.78 -3.79
CA ALA A 232 -13.11 -4.71 -4.44
C ALA A 232 -13.39 -6.14 -3.95
N SER A 233 -13.64 -7.08 -4.86
CA SER A 233 -14.00 -8.46 -4.52
C SER A 233 -13.04 -9.47 -5.14
N ASN A 234 -12.71 -10.53 -4.40
CA ASN A 234 -11.94 -11.66 -4.90
C ASN A 234 -12.33 -12.99 -4.23
N SER A 235 -12.82 -13.94 -5.03
CA SER A 235 -13.02 -15.35 -4.67
C SER A 235 -13.59 -15.58 -3.27
N GLY A 236 -14.73 -14.95 -2.98
CA GLY A 236 -15.44 -15.12 -1.70
C GLY A 236 -15.07 -14.12 -0.60
N ASN A 237 -14.17 -13.18 -0.85
CA ASN A 237 -13.79 -12.09 0.05
C ASN A 237 -13.97 -10.73 -0.62
N ALA A 238 -14.07 -9.66 0.17
CA ALA A 238 -14.13 -8.30 -0.35
C ALA A 238 -13.56 -7.27 0.64
N ALA A 239 -13.17 -6.13 0.09
CA ALA A 239 -12.92 -4.89 0.81
C ALA A 239 -14.00 -3.88 0.39
N ALA A 240 -14.83 -3.47 1.33
CA ALA A 240 -15.83 -2.43 1.14
C ALA A 240 -15.25 -1.09 1.61
N VAL A 241 -15.13 -0.13 0.70
CA VAL A 241 -14.47 1.15 0.93
C VAL A 241 -15.51 2.27 0.89
N GLU A 242 -15.50 3.12 1.90
CA GLU A 242 -16.26 4.36 1.95
C GLU A 242 -15.31 5.56 1.98
N THR A 243 -15.47 6.46 1.01
CA THR A 243 -14.75 7.73 0.94
C THR A 243 -15.56 8.81 1.67
N LEU A 244 -14.99 9.35 2.74
CA LEU A 244 -15.59 10.42 3.54
C LEU A 244 -15.01 11.80 3.18
N LEU A 245 -13.74 11.85 2.78
CA LEU A 245 -13.08 13.03 2.23
C LEU A 245 -12.25 12.63 0.99
N PRO A 246 -12.13 13.51 -0.02
CA PRO A 246 -12.79 14.83 -0.13
C PRO A 246 -14.31 14.71 -0.30
N LYS A 247 -15.03 15.81 -0.08
CA LYS A 247 -16.49 15.87 -0.26
C LYS A 247 -16.87 17.12 -1.07
N PRO A 248 -17.42 16.99 -2.30
CA PRO A 248 -17.67 15.74 -3.03
C PRO A 248 -16.38 15.11 -3.61
N ALA A 249 -16.41 13.80 -3.82
CA ALA A 249 -15.33 13.03 -4.45
C ALA A 249 -15.82 12.40 -5.76
N ARG A 250 -14.97 12.45 -6.79
CA ARG A 250 -15.11 11.65 -8.01
C ARG A 250 -14.36 10.33 -7.82
N ILE A 251 -15.06 9.22 -8.04
CA ILE A 251 -14.49 7.87 -7.97
C ILE A 251 -14.58 7.24 -9.36
N THR A 252 -13.44 6.86 -9.91
CA THR A 252 -13.35 6.32 -11.28
C THR A 252 -12.63 4.99 -11.27
N ASP A 253 -13.15 4.03 -12.02
CA ASP A 253 -12.49 2.75 -12.29
C ASP A 253 -11.65 2.83 -13.58
N VAL A 254 -10.39 2.43 -13.49
CA VAL A 254 -9.45 2.32 -14.62
C VAL A 254 -8.99 0.88 -14.75
N GLN A 255 -9.53 0.21 -15.76
CA GLN A 255 -9.15 -1.16 -16.12
C GLN A 255 -7.79 -1.20 -16.82
N GLY A 256 -6.98 -2.20 -16.49
CA GLY A 256 -5.67 -2.46 -17.07
C GLY A 256 -4.53 -1.63 -16.47
N PHE A 257 -3.40 -1.63 -17.16
CA PHE A 257 -2.13 -1.07 -16.70
C PHE A 257 -1.87 0.29 -17.38
N LYS A 258 -2.71 1.28 -17.06
CA LYS A 258 -2.75 2.56 -17.78
C LYS A 258 -2.04 3.68 -17.03
N VAL A 259 -1.38 4.54 -17.80
CA VAL A 259 -0.82 5.81 -17.35
C VAL A 259 -1.23 6.88 -18.34
N GLY A 260 -2.11 7.78 -17.90
CA GLY A 260 -2.67 8.79 -18.81
C GLY A 260 -3.40 8.15 -19.98
N THR A 261 -2.95 8.43 -21.20
CA THR A 261 -3.49 7.86 -22.44
C THR A 261 -2.80 6.57 -22.88
N ARG A 262 -1.70 6.19 -22.21
CA ARG A 262 -0.86 5.04 -22.56
C ARG A 262 -1.26 3.80 -21.77
N GLU A 263 -1.04 2.63 -22.36
CA GLU A 263 -1.26 1.33 -21.73
C GLU A 263 -0.01 0.47 -21.82
N PHE A 264 0.29 -0.25 -20.73
CA PHE A 264 1.47 -1.10 -20.58
C PHE A 264 1.04 -2.53 -20.25
N PRO A 265 0.45 -3.26 -21.20
CA PRO A 265 -0.11 -4.57 -20.91
C PRO A 265 0.98 -5.61 -20.59
N VAL A 266 0.61 -6.62 -19.82
CA VAL A 266 1.43 -7.81 -19.59
C VAL A 266 0.82 -9.01 -20.29
N ARG A 267 1.67 -9.89 -20.85
CA ARG A 267 1.22 -11.11 -21.50
C ARG A 267 1.10 -12.22 -20.45
N GLY A 268 -0.15 -12.59 -20.15
CA GLY A 268 -0.41 -13.54 -19.07
C GLY A 268 -0.15 -12.93 -17.69
N GLY A 269 -0.37 -13.74 -16.66
CA GLY A 269 -0.35 -13.29 -15.27
C GLY A 269 -1.69 -13.60 -14.61
N ASP A 270 -1.62 -14.14 -13.40
CA ASP A 270 -2.81 -14.31 -12.57
C ASP A 270 -3.21 -12.92 -12.04
N PRO A 271 -4.44 -12.43 -12.27
CA PRO A 271 -4.90 -11.16 -11.68
C PRO A 271 -4.85 -11.11 -10.15
N ASP A 272 -4.81 -12.27 -9.46
CA ASP A 272 -4.51 -12.32 -8.03
C ASP A 272 -3.08 -11.79 -7.74
N VAL A 273 -2.15 -11.90 -8.68
CA VAL A 273 -0.78 -11.37 -8.58
C VAL A 273 -0.69 -9.99 -9.20
N THR A 274 -1.19 -9.82 -10.43
CA THR A 274 -0.89 -8.63 -11.23
C THR A 274 -1.79 -7.44 -10.96
N GLY A 275 -2.99 -7.66 -10.42
CA GLY A 275 -4.06 -6.66 -10.52
C GLY A 275 -4.80 -6.74 -11.86
N SER A 276 -6.05 -6.26 -11.86
CA SER A 276 -6.86 -6.07 -13.08
C SER A 276 -7.06 -4.59 -13.43
N GLY A 277 -6.83 -3.69 -12.49
CA GLY A 277 -7.00 -2.26 -12.65
C GLY A 277 -6.98 -1.56 -11.29
N TYR A 278 -7.42 -0.30 -11.28
CA TYR A 278 -7.39 0.53 -10.09
C TYR A 278 -8.49 1.58 -10.06
N VAL A 279 -8.87 1.95 -8.85
CA VAL A 279 -9.77 3.05 -8.54
C VAL A 279 -8.96 4.31 -8.30
N MET A 280 -9.36 5.39 -8.94
CA MET A 280 -8.93 6.75 -8.65
C MET A 280 -10.00 7.44 -7.79
N VAL A 281 -9.59 8.04 -6.68
CA VAL A 281 -10.43 8.97 -5.91
C VAL A 281 -9.83 10.37 -5.99
N GLU A 282 -10.63 11.35 -6.40
CA GLU A 282 -10.21 12.74 -6.57
C GLU A 282 -11.26 13.71 -6.01
N PRO A 283 -10.87 14.92 -5.58
CA PRO A 283 -11.84 15.98 -5.37
C PRO A 283 -12.49 16.37 -6.71
N GLU A 284 -13.81 16.61 -6.74
CA GLU A 284 -14.48 17.06 -7.97
C GLU A 284 -13.98 18.43 -8.42
N THR A 285 -13.69 19.30 -7.44
CA THR A 285 -13.09 20.61 -7.66
C THR A 285 -11.84 20.75 -6.81
N VAL A 286 -10.80 21.30 -7.41
CA VAL A 286 -9.55 21.59 -6.73
C VAL A 286 -9.59 23.05 -6.28
N SER A 287 -9.41 23.27 -4.97
CA SER A 287 -9.28 24.61 -4.39
C SER A 287 -8.02 24.70 -3.54
N GLY A 288 -7.23 25.76 -3.74
CA GLY A 288 -5.99 25.98 -3.01
C GLY A 288 -4.95 24.88 -3.21
N ALA A 289 -3.99 24.81 -2.28
CA ALA A 289 -2.91 23.83 -2.29
C ALA A 289 -3.21 22.56 -1.45
N GLY A 290 -4.11 22.66 -0.48
CA GLY A 290 -4.41 21.60 0.49
C GLY A 290 -5.51 20.63 0.05
N THR A 291 -5.40 19.36 0.42
CA THR A 291 -6.46 18.36 0.23
C THR A 291 -6.37 17.32 1.34
N TYR A 292 -7.52 16.92 1.88
CA TYR A 292 -7.62 15.82 2.83
C TYR A 292 -8.34 14.65 2.17
N PHE A 293 -7.78 13.45 2.32
CA PHE A 293 -8.44 12.20 1.97
C PHE A 293 -8.76 11.43 3.25
N LEU A 294 -9.94 10.83 3.32
CA LEU A 294 -10.32 9.97 4.43
C LEU A 294 -11.16 8.81 3.91
N HIS A 295 -10.62 7.60 4.06
CA HIS A 295 -11.24 6.36 3.62
C HIS A 295 -11.41 5.39 4.79
N VAL A 296 -12.56 4.73 4.85
CA VAL A 296 -12.82 3.63 5.77
C VAL A 296 -13.00 2.36 4.94
N ILE A 297 -12.12 1.38 5.17
CA ILE A 297 -12.08 0.11 4.46
C ILE A 297 -12.50 -0.99 5.45
N THR A 298 -13.59 -1.69 5.17
CA THR A 298 -14.04 -2.85 5.95
C THR A 298 -13.77 -4.12 5.15
N VAL A 299 -12.99 -5.04 5.73
CA VAL A 299 -12.52 -6.26 5.06
C VAL A 299 -13.27 -7.47 5.60
N GLY A 300 -13.67 -8.39 4.72
CA GLY A 300 -14.39 -9.58 5.15
C GLY A 300 -14.77 -10.51 4.01
N GLY A 301 -15.73 -11.40 4.29
CA GLY A 301 -16.27 -12.32 3.28
C GLY A 301 -17.09 -11.62 2.19
N ALA A 302 -17.61 -12.42 1.25
CA ALA A 302 -18.32 -11.98 0.05
C ALA A 302 -19.55 -11.09 0.29
N GLY A 303 -20.06 -10.99 1.52
CA GLY A 303 -21.18 -10.13 1.91
C GLY A 303 -20.79 -8.90 2.74
N VAL A 304 -19.49 -8.64 2.97
CA VAL A 304 -19.06 -7.50 3.79
C VAL A 304 -19.52 -6.18 3.19
N SER A 305 -20.03 -5.30 4.05
CA SER A 305 -20.48 -3.94 3.77
C SER A 305 -19.59 -2.92 4.47
N CYS A 306 -19.67 -1.66 4.05
CA CYS A 306 -18.97 -0.56 4.75
C CYS A 306 -19.44 -0.50 6.21
N THR A 307 -18.49 -0.44 7.13
CA THR A 307 -18.78 -0.18 8.55
C THR A 307 -19.35 1.22 8.68
N PRO A 308 -20.47 1.41 9.41
CA PRO A 308 -21.01 2.74 9.67
C PRO A 308 -19.94 3.66 10.30
N ALA A 309 -19.72 4.80 9.67
CA ALA A 309 -18.78 5.79 10.11
C ALA A 309 -19.42 7.18 10.04
N THR A 310 -19.15 8.02 11.04
CA THR A 310 -19.57 9.42 11.06
C THR A 310 -18.36 10.33 11.13
N LEU A 311 -18.37 11.35 10.28
CA LEU A 311 -17.34 12.37 10.22
C LEU A 311 -17.87 13.66 10.83
N SER A 312 -17.04 14.30 11.65
CA SER A 312 -17.27 15.65 12.15
C SER A 312 -15.95 16.43 12.12
N GLU A 313 -16.05 17.75 12.19
CA GLU A 313 -14.90 18.63 12.39
C GLU A 313 -15.01 19.30 13.76
N ASP A 314 -13.89 19.34 14.48
CA ASP A 314 -13.78 20.02 15.77
C ASP A 314 -12.54 20.92 15.75
N GLY A 315 -12.77 22.20 15.47
CA GLY A 315 -11.72 23.19 15.29
C GLY A 315 -10.69 22.79 14.22
N GLY A 316 -9.45 22.57 14.67
CA GLY A 316 -8.33 22.15 13.81
C GLY A 316 -8.28 20.65 13.50
N ASN A 317 -9.29 19.87 13.92
CA ASN A 317 -9.27 18.42 13.82
C ASN A 317 -10.42 17.87 12.97
N ILE A 318 -10.13 16.75 12.31
CA ILE A 318 -11.09 15.85 11.66
C ILE A 318 -11.34 14.69 12.62
N VAL A 319 -12.59 14.46 12.99
CA VAL A 319 -12.99 13.45 13.98
C VAL A 319 -13.87 12.39 13.33
N LEU A 320 -13.38 11.16 13.33
CA LEU A 320 -14.06 9.99 12.79
C LEU A 320 -14.58 9.12 13.94
N SER A 321 -15.87 8.80 13.95
CA SER A 321 -16.42 7.75 14.80
C SER A 321 -16.70 6.50 13.96
N VAL A 322 -16.12 5.37 14.33
CA VAL A 322 -16.23 4.08 13.62
C VAL A 322 -16.05 2.92 14.60
N ARG A 323 -16.85 1.86 14.52
CA ARG A 323 -16.80 0.70 15.46
C ARG A 323 -16.88 1.10 16.95
N GLY A 324 -17.59 2.18 17.29
CA GLY A 324 -17.65 2.68 18.67
C GLY A 324 -16.32 3.25 19.20
N ARG A 325 -15.38 3.53 18.30
CA ARG A 325 -14.11 4.23 18.56
C ARG A 325 -14.14 5.62 17.97
N THR A 326 -13.39 6.53 18.58
CA THR A 326 -13.19 7.88 18.07
C THR A 326 -11.73 8.07 17.68
N LEU A 327 -11.50 8.35 16.41
CA LEU A 327 -10.21 8.69 15.84
C LEU A 327 -10.19 10.20 15.56
N THR A 328 -9.12 10.86 15.97
CA THR A 328 -8.92 12.30 15.77
C THR A 328 -7.66 12.52 14.94
N PHE A 329 -7.79 13.25 13.83
CA PHE A 329 -6.70 13.62 12.95
C PHE A 329 -6.56 15.14 12.91
N GLY A 330 -5.37 15.68 13.16
CA GLY A 330 -5.15 17.12 13.00
C GLY A 330 -5.07 17.51 11.53
N LYS A 331 -5.61 18.68 11.20
CA LYS A 331 -5.44 19.33 9.89
C LYS A 331 -3.97 19.72 9.63
N ASP A 332 -3.14 19.73 10.67
CA ASP A 332 -1.67 19.83 10.59
C ASP A 332 -1.01 18.59 9.95
N GLY A 333 -1.77 17.50 9.78
CA GLY A 333 -1.33 16.24 9.21
C GLY A 333 -0.52 15.36 10.16
N ARG A 334 -0.26 15.79 11.40
CA ARG A 334 0.62 15.07 12.34
C ARG A 334 -0.09 14.62 13.60
N THR A 335 -1.12 15.34 14.02
CA THR A 335 -1.86 15.01 15.23
C THR A 335 -2.70 13.76 15.03
N PHE A 336 -2.61 12.81 15.95
CA PHE A 336 -3.44 11.61 16.00
C PHE A 336 -3.86 11.27 17.43
N GLY A 337 -5.14 10.94 17.60
CA GLY A 337 -5.71 10.40 18.82
C GLY A 337 -6.65 9.22 18.53
N PHE A 338 -6.69 8.27 19.46
CA PHE A 338 -7.58 7.10 19.42
C PHE A 338 -8.24 6.94 20.80
N ARG A 339 -9.56 6.82 20.84
CA ARG A 339 -10.35 6.59 22.06
C ARG A 339 -11.36 5.46 21.85
#